data_AF-A0A3D3RIF7-F1
#
_entry.id   AF-A0A3D3RIF7-F1
#
_cell.length_a   1.000
_cell.length_b   1.000
_cell.length_c   1.000
_cell.angle_alpha   90.00
_cell.angle_beta   90.00
_cell.angle_gamma   90.00
#
_symmetry.space_group_name_H-M   'P 1'
#
loop_
_entity.id
_entity.type
_entity.pdbx_description
1 polymer ?
#
loop_
_entity_poly.entity_id
_entity_poly.type
_entity_poly.pdbx_seq_one_letter_code
_entity_poly.pdbx_strand_id
1 'polypeptide(L)'
;MMNIINGGEHASNGIDLQEFMVMPLGFDNFSDSLRCGTEIFHSLKKVLSSKGLSTAVGDEGGFAPDLPNSEDAIDVILTAIENAGYKAGDQVKIALDAASTEFYNSETGIYTVEGREFDSAGMVDFLAAWVDKYPICSIEDGLAEDDW
;
A
#
# COMPACT_ATOMS: atom_id res chain seq x y z
N MET A 1 6.40 2.04 -10.35
CA MET A 1 5.71 1.48 -9.17
C MET A 1 4.68 0.51 -9.70
N MET A 2 4.33 -0.54 -8.95
CA MET A 2 3.35 -1.53 -9.40
C MET A 2 2.31 -1.70 -8.30
N ASN A 3 1.09 -1.22 -8.53
CA ASN A 3 -0.04 -1.43 -7.63
C ASN A 3 -0.40 -2.92 -7.58
N ILE A 4 -0.43 -3.47 -6.36
CA ILE A 4 -0.70 -4.90 -6.13
C ILE A 4 -1.77 -5.16 -5.07
N ILE A 5 -2.13 -4.17 -4.24
CA ILE A 5 -3.29 -4.21 -3.35
C ILE A 5 -4.01 -2.86 -3.41
N ASN A 6 -5.33 -2.93 -3.59
CA ASN A 6 -6.23 -1.78 -3.61
C ASN A 6 -6.99 -1.66 -2.28
N GLY A 7 -7.17 -0.43 -1.83
CA GLY A 7 -8.07 0.01 -0.76
C GLY A 7 -8.83 1.27 -1.18
N GLY A 8 -9.35 2.02 -0.21
CA GLY A 8 -10.07 3.27 -0.44
C GLY A 8 -11.22 3.11 -1.44
N GLU A 9 -11.41 4.11 -2.29
CA GLU A 9 -12.46 4.11 -3.32
C GLU A 9 -12.29 3.00 -4.38
N HIS A 10 -11.11 2.39 -4.47
CA HIS A 10 -10.83 1.27 -5.39
C HIS A 10 -11.27 -0.10 -4.84
N ALA A 11 -11.69 -0.20 -3.58
CA ALA A 11 -12.12 -1.47 -2.98
C ALA A 11 -13.16 -1.30 -1.86
N SER A 12 -14.15 -2.19 -1.80
CA SER A 12 -15.06 -2.27 -0.64
C SER A 12 -14.46 -3.16 0.47
N ASN A 13 -13.38 -2.70 1.11
CA ASN A 13 -12.69 -3.39 2.23
C ASN A 13 -12.42 -2.42 3.40
N GLY A 14 -11.75 -2.90 4.45
CA GLY A 14 -11.42 -2.09 5.65
C GLY A 14 -10.15 -1.24 5.54
N ILE A 15 -9.65 -0.99 4.32
CA ILE A 15 -8.41 -0.24 4.08
C ILE A 15 -8.79 1.14 3.54
N ASP A 16 -8.39 2.21 4.21
CA ASP A 16 -8.68 3.57 3.73
C ASP A 16 -7.66 4.08 2.70
N LEU A 17 -6.39 3.66 2.78
CA LEU A 17 -5.38 4.03 1.78
C LEU A 17 -5.69 3.36 0.44
N GLN A 18 -5.55 4.10 -0.65
CA GLN A 18 -6.03 3.69 -1.96
C GLN A 18 -5.14 2.61 -2.62
N GLU A 19 -3.81 2.77 -2.58
CA GLU A 19 -2.90 1.87 -3.29
C GLU A 19 -1.68 1.47 -2.47
N PHE A 20 -1.35 0.18 -2.55
CA PHE A 20 -0.13 -0.38 -1.98
C PHE A 20 0.68 -1.02 -3.10
N MET A 21 1.83 -0.43 -3.37
CA MET A 21 2.66 -0.73 -4.51
C MET A 21 3.99 -1.36 -4.11
N VAL A 22 4.54 -2.18 -4.99
CA VAL A 22 5.95 -2.60 -4.92
C VAL A 22 6.81 -1.81 -5.91
N MET A 23 8.02 -1.51 -5.47
CA MET A 23 9.07 -0.85 -6.24
C MET A 23 10.34 -1.71 -6.26
N PRO A 24 10.54 -2.54 -7.30
CA PRO A 24 11.78 -3.28 -7.49
C PRO A 24 12.91 -2.32 -7.92
N LEU A 25 13.72 -1.87 -6.96
CA LEU A 25 14.75 -0.83 -7.17
C LEU A 25 16.18 -1.38 -7.15
N GLY A 26 16.39 -2.62 -6.68
CA GLY A 26 17.72 -3.23 -6.54
C GLY A 26 18.21 -4.02 -7.75
N PHE A 27 17.82 -3.63 -8.97
CA PHE A 27 18.16 -4.36 -10.21
C PHE A 27 18.75 -3.43 -11.26
N ASP A 28 19.71 -3.93 -12.04
CA ASP A 28 20.44 -3.14 -13.05
C ASP A 28 19.64 -2.85 -14.32
N ASN A 29 18.57 -3.61 -14.57
CA ASN A 29 17.75 -3.48 -15.76
C ASN A 29 16.26 -3.58 -15.48
N PHE A 30 15.47 -2.96 -16.35
CA PHE A 30 14.02 -2.93 -16.23
C PHE A 30 13.39 -4.33 -16.35
N SER A 31 13.93 -5.22 -17.17
CA SER A 31 13.38 -6.58 -17.33
C SER A 31 13.44 -7.40 -16.04
N ASP A 32 14.52 -7.31 -15.29
CA ASP A 32 14.66 -7.97 -13.98
C ASP A 32 13.74 -7.35 -12.93
N SER A 33 13.61 -6.02 -12.96
CA SER A 33 12.66 -5.30 -12.11
C SER A 33 11.22 -5.74 -12.39
N LEU A 34 10.85 -5.86 -13.67
CA LEU A 34 9.53 -6.32 -14.10
C LEU A 34 9.25 -7.76 -13.69
N ARG A 35 10.24 -8.64 -13.88
CA ARG A 35 10.17 -10.04 -13.45
C ARG A 35 9.97 -10.14 -11.94
N CYS A 36 10.73 -9.39 -11.15
CA CYS A 36 10.61 -9.33 -9.70
C CYS A 36 9.19 -8.94 -9.27
N GLY A 37 8.65 -7.82 -9.79
CA GLY A 37 7.28 -7.40 -9.48
C GLY A 37 6.22 -8.43 -9.87
N THR A 38 6.39 -9.09 -11.01
CA THR A 38 5.48 -10.15 -11.49
C THR A 38 5.51 -11.39 -10.58
N GLU A 39 6.70 -11.82 -10.17
CA GLU A 39 6.88 -12.95 -9.25
C GLU A 39 6.27 -12.64 -7.87
N ILE A 40 6.43 -11.41 -7.38
CA ILE A 40 5.80 -10.93 -6.14
C ILE A 40 4.27 -10.94 -6.26
N PHE A 41 3.71 -10.43 -7.36
CA PHE A 41 2.26 -10.45 -7.58
C PHE A 41 1.67 -11.88 -7.54
N HIS A 42 2.32 -12.84 -8.20
CA HIS A 42 1.91 -14.24 -8.13
C HIS A 42 2.14 -14.90 -6.77
N SER A 43 3.18 -14.48 -6.04
CA SER A 43 3.41 -14.87 -4.65
C SER A 43 2.30 -14.36 -3.74
N LEU A 44 1.94 -13.07 -3.85
CA LEU A 44 0.87 -12.43 -3.10
C LEU A 44 -0.47 -13.13 -3.33
N LYS A 45 -0.80 -13.49 -4.58
CA LYS A 45 -2.00 -14.28 -4.88
C LYS A 45 -2.09 -15.56 -4.03
N LYS A 46 -0.97 -16.26 -3.83
CA LYS A 46 -0.91 -17.48 -3.01
C LYS A 46 -1.05 -17.16 -1.53
N VAL A 47 -0.41 -16.10 -1.04
CA VAL A 47 -0.54 -15.62 0.35
C VAL A 47 -2.01 -15.33 0.66
N LEU A 48 -2.69 -14.52 -0.16
CA LEU A 48 -4.10 -14.19 -0.01
C LEU A 48 -4.99 -15.44 -0.05
N SER A 49 -4.79 -16.30 -1.05
CA SER A 49 -5.56 -17.55 -1.19
C SER A 49 -5.40 -18.47 0.02
N SER A 50 -4.20 -18.55 0.60
CA SER A 50 -3.92 -19.38 1.78
C SER A 50 -4.64 -18.89 3.04
N LYS A 51 -4.96 -17.60 3.10
CA LYS A 51 -5.75 -16.95 4.16
C LYS A 51 -7.26 -16.98 3.87
N GLY A 52 -7.69 -17.55 2.74
CA GLY A 52 -9.09 -17.57 2.31
C GLY A 52 -9.60 -16.22 1.79
N LEU A 53 -8.71 -15.29 1.45
CA LEU A 53 -9.05 -13.96 0.96
C LEU A 53 -9.29 -13.97 -0.56
N SER A 54 -10.08 -13.01 -1.03
CA SER A 54 -10.32 -12.81 -2.47
C SER A 54 -9.02 -12.54 -3.22
N THR A 55 -8.96 -13.06 -4.45
CA THR A 55 -7.90 -12.74 -5.43
C THR A 55 -8.46 -12.18 -6.72
N ALA A 56 -9.69 -11.64 -6.65
CA ALA A 56 -10.22 -10.78 -7.70
C ALA A 56 -9.37 -9.51 -7.79
N VAL A 57 -9.27 -8.97 -9.00
CA VAL A 57 -8.50 -7.76 -9.28
C VAL A 57 -9.43 -6.57 -9.48
N GLY A 58 -9.00 -5.39 -9.04
CA GLY A 58 -9.68 -4.12 -9.32
C GLY A 58 -9.26 -3.52 -10.67
N ASP A 59 -9.57 -2.25 -10.86
CA ASP A 59 -9.43 -1.54 -12.14
C ASP A 59 -7.97 -1.49 -12.64
N GLU A 60 -7.01 -1.44 -11.72
CA GLU A 60 -5.58 -1.39 -12.04
C GLU A 60 -4.87 -2.76 -12.04
N GLY A 61 -5.62 -3.84 -11.83
CA GLY A 61 -5.05 -5.20 -11.79
C GLY A 61 -4.46 -5.60 -10.42
N GLY A 62 -4.39 -4.70 -9.45
CA GLY A 62 -4.11 -5.01 -8.04
C GLY A 62 -5.24 -5.84 -7.40
N PHE A 63 -4.92 -6.61 -6.35
CA PHE A 63 -5.93 -7.38 -5.63
C PHE A 63 -6.75 -6.49 -4.70
N ALA A 64 -8.03 -6.81 -4.49
CA ALA A 64 -8.88 -6.14 -3.50
C ALA A 64 -9.34 -7.14 -2.42
N PRO A 65 -8.43 -7.63 -1.55
CA PRO A 65 -8.80 -8.54 -0.46
C PRO A 65 -9.54 -7.79 0.66
N ASP A 66 -10.41 -8.51 1.37
CA ASP A 66 -11.07 -8.00 2.58
C ASP A 66 -10.12 -8.11 3.77
N LEU A 67 -9.23 -7.12 3.90
CA LEU A 67 -8.28 -6.99 5.00
C LEU A 67 -8.82 -6.02 6.07
N PRO A 68 -8.44 -6.20 7.35
CA PRO A 68 -8.99 -5.40 8.44
C PRO A 68 -8.48 -3.96 8.48
N ASN A 69 -7.26 -3.72 8.00
CA ASN A 69 -6.58 -2.42 7.99
C ASN A 69 -5.39 -2.44 7.01
N SER A 70 -4.79 -1.28 6.83
CA SER A 70 -3.66 -0.97 5.95
C SER A 70 -2.35 -1.61 6.40
N GLU A 71 -2.15 -1.84 7.70
CA GLU A 71 -0.98 -2.55 8.22
C GLU A 71 -0.99 -4.02 7.80
N ASP A 72 -2.16 -4.67 7.83
CA ASP A 72 -2.33 -6.04 7.33
C ASP A 72 -2.03 -6.15 5.81
N ALA A 73 -2.29 -5.09 5.04
CA ALA A 73 -1.93 -5.02 3.61
C ALA A 73 -0.40 -5.00 3.42
N ILE A 74 0.31 -4.20 4.21
CA ILE A 74 1.78 -4.17 4.19
C ILE A 74 2.34 -5.54 4.59
N ASP A 75 1.80 -6.19 5.63
CA ASP A 75 2.28 -7.47 6.12
C ASP A 75 2.18 -8.60 5.08
N VAL A 76 1.06 -8.66 4.34
CA VAL A 76 0.93 -9.66 3.26
C VAL A 76 1.83 -9.35 2.07
N ILE A 77 2.11 -8.08 1.78
CA ILE A 77 3.08 -7.68 0.75
C ILE A 77 4.50 -8.08 1.14
N LEU A 78 4.91 -7.78 2.38
CA LEU A 78 6.23 -8.18 2.90
C LEU A 78 6.40 -9.70 2.87
N THR A 79 5.37 -10.44 3.27
CA THR A 79 5.34 -11.91 3.18
C THR A 79 5.46 -12.38 1.72
N ALA A 80 4.79 -11.71 0.78
CA ALA A 80 4.85 -12.06 -0.63
C ALA A 80 6.23 -11.79 -1.24
N ILE A 81 6.89 -10.70 -0.86
CA ILE A 81 8.27 -10.35 -1.25
C ILE A 81 9.23 -11.44 -0.78
N GLU A 82 9.15 -11.83 0.49
CA GLU A 82 10.00 -12.89 1.06
C GLU A 82 9.76 -14.24 0.37
N ASN A 83 8.49 -14.63 0.20
CA ASN A 83 8.12 -15.88 -0.46
C ASN A 83 8.53 -15.93 -1.94
N ALA A 84 8.66 -14.78 -2.61
CA ALA A 84 9.18 -14.66 -3.97
C ALA A 84 10.72 -14.73 -4.03
N GLY A 85 11.40 -14.77 -2.87
CA GLY A 85 12.86 -14.89 -2.78
C GLY A 85 13.60 -13.55 -2.87
N TYR A 86 12.92 -12.43 -2.63
CA TYR A 86 13.49 -11.09 -2.67
C TYR A 86 13.64 -10.48 -1.28
N LYS A 87 14.54 -9.51 -1.13
CA LYS A 87 14.74 -8.76 0.11
C LYS A 87 13.99 -7.44 0.09
N ALA A 88 13.04 -7.28 1.01
CA ALA A 88 12.39 -5.99 1.27
C ALA A 88 13.43 -4.97 1.79
N GLY A 89 13.27 -3.69 1.41
CA GLY A 89 14.20 -2.60 1.72
C GLY A 89 15.42 -2.54 0.79
N ASP A 90 16.09 -3.67 0.56
CA ASP A 90 17.30 -3.75 -0.26
C ASP A 90 16.97 -3.84 -1.77
N GLN A 91 16.15 -4.83 -2.15
CA GLN A 91 15.82 -5.08 -3.56
C GLN A 91 14.46 -4.51 -3.95
N VAL A 92 13.52 -4.52 -3.02
CA VAL A 92 12.13 -4.11 -3.23
C VAL A 92 11.71 -3.18 -2.11
N LYS A 93 11.21 -2.00 -2.46
CA LYS A 93 10.60 -1.06 -1.53
C LYS A 93 9.09 -1.00 -1.74
N ILE A 94 8.39 -0.39 -0.80
CA ILE A 94 6.96 -0.13 -0.87
C ILE A 94 6.73 1.33 -1.26
N ALA A 95 5.70 1.57 -2.06
CA ALA A 95 5.13 2.90 -2.27
C ALA A 95 3.65 2.87 -1.93
N LEU A 96 3.13 4.00 -1.47
CA LEU A 96 1.73 4.17 -1.10
C LEU A 96 1.14 5.31 -1.94
N ASP A 97 -0.10 5.13 -2.36
CA ASP A 97 -1.01 6.25 -2.63
C ASP A 97 -2.04 6.28 -1.51
N ALA A 98 -1.99 7.35 -0.71
CA ALA A 98 -2.92 7.52 0.38
C ALA A 98 -4.25 8.10 -0.08
N ALA A 99 -4.28 8.87 -1.18
CA ALA A 99 -5.46 9.61 -1.64
C ALA A 99 -6.19 10.34 -0.50
N SER A 100 -5.43 11.05 0.36
CA SER A 100 -5.93 11.47 1.69
C SER A 100 -7.11 12.43 1.67
N THR A 101 -7.36 13.08 0.53
CA THR A 101 -8.56 13.89 0.29
C THR A 101 -9.85 13.10 0.53
N GLU A 102 -9.89 11.80 0.16
CA GLU A 102 -11.10 10.97 0.25
C GLU A 102 -11.55 10.73 1.69
N PHE A 103 -10.64 10.80 2.65
CA PHE A 103 -10.93 10.65 4.08
C PHE A 103 -10.66 11.92 4.90
N TYR A 104 -10.56 13.07 4.24
CA TYR A 104 -10.39 14.38 4.86
C TYR A 104 -11.72 15.17 4.92
N ASN A 105 -12.01 15.76 6.07
CA ASN A 105 -13.13 16.67 6.24
C ASN A 105 -12.65 18.12 6.20
N SER A 106 -12.98 18.84 5.11
CA SER A 106 -12.57 20.23 4.89
C SER A 106 -13.25 21.26 5.79
N GLU A 107 -14.38 20.93 6.42
CA GLU A 107 -15.04 21.82 7.39
C GLU A 107 -14.36 21.77 8.76
N THR A 108 -13.82 20.62 9.14
CA THR A 108 -13.20 20.41 10.46
C THR A 108 -11.67 20.41 10.43
N GLY A 109 -11.05 20.18 9.26
CA GLY A 109 -9.61 20.01 9.13
C GLY A 109 -9.10 18.66 9.66
N ILE A 110 -9.95 17.63 9.66
CA ILE A 110 -9.66 16.33 10.28
C ILE A 110 -9.64 15.22 9.22
N TYR A 111 -8.58 14.40 9.26
CA TYR A 111 -8.44 13.14 8.53
C TYR A 111 -8.99 11.99 9.38
N THR A 112 -9.80 11.10 8.80
CA THR A 112 -10.31 9.90 9.48
C THR A 112 -9.75 8.63 8.84
N VAL A 113 -8.75 8.02 9.48
CA VAL A 113 -8.09 6.80 8.98
C VAL A 113 -8.31 5.65 9.96
N GLU A 114 -9.09 4.67 9.53
CA GLU A 114 -9.41 3.41 10.20
C GLU A 114 -10.03 3.64 11.58
N GLY A 115 -10.95 4.62 11.64
CA GLY A 115 -11.62 5.05 12.86
C GLY A 115 -10.78 5.92 13.80
N ARG A 116 -9.59 6.35 13.37
CA ARG A 116 -8.75 7.32 14.09
C ARG A 116 -8.81 8.68 13.42
N GLU A 117 -8.84 9.73 14.23
CA GLU A 117 -8.87 11.12 13.77
C GLU A 117 -7.48 11.75 13.91
N PHE A 118 -7.07 12.49 12.88
CA PHE A 118 -5.80 13.23 12.85
C PHE A 118 -6.02 14.65 12.34
N ASP A 119 -5.30 15.62 12.90
CA ASP A 119 -5.06 16.89 12.20
C ASP A 119 -3.90 16.72 11.20
N SER A 120 -3.58 17.75 10.41
CA SER A 120 -2.52 17.67 9.39
C SER A 120 -1.16 17.27 9.97
N ALA A 121 -0.79 17.81 11.15
CA ALA A 121 0.46 17.45 11.81
C ALA A 121 0.46 15.98 12.27
N GLY A 122 -0.65 15.51 12.83
CA GLY A 122 -0.83 14.12 13.22
C GLY A 122 -0.81 13.16 12.03
N MET A 123 -1.34 13.56 10.88
CA MET A 123 -1.29 12.76 9.65
C MET A 123 0.16 12.63 9.14
N VAL A 124 0.93 13.73 9.16
CA VAL A 124 2.37 13.70 8.84
C VAL A 124 3.14 12.79 9.79
N ASP A 125 2.91 12.91 11.10
CA ASP A 125 3.57 12.06 12.10
C ASP A 125 3.21 10.58 11.93
N PHE A 126 1.96 10.29 11.60
CA PHE A 126 1.47 8.94 11.30
C PHE A 126 2.20 8.33 10.11
N LEU A 127 2.25 9.03 8.97
CA LEU A 127 2.94 8.58 7.76
C LEU A 127 4.46 8.48 7.96
N ALA A 128 5.07 9.42 8.69
CA ALA A 128 6.50 9.39 9.02
C ALA A 128 6.85 8.14 9.86
N ALA A 129 6.05 7.82 10.87
CA ALA A 129 6.23 6.61 11.67
C ALA A 129 6.14 5.33 10.82
N TRP A 130 5.35 5.34 9.75
CA TRP A 130 5.27 4.22 8.81
C TRP A 130 6.53 4.09 7.95
N VAL A 131 7.09 5.20 7.48
CA VAL A 131 8.39 5.20 6.77
C VAL A 131 9.51 4.69 7.66
N ASP A 132 9.48 4.97 8.97
CA ASP A 132 10.47 4.44 9.92
C ASP A 132 10.30 2.93 10.18
N LYS A 133 9.05 2.44 10.17
CA LYS A 133 8.71 1.06 10.49
C LYS A 133 8.84 0.10 9.30
N TYR A 134 8.57 0.57 8.09
CA TYR A 134 8.47 -0.24 6.87
C TYR A 134 9.39 0.27 5.76
N PRO A 135 9.75 -0.55 4.76
CA PRO A 135 10.61 -0.13 3.66
C PRO A 135 9.86 0.75 2.62
N ILE A 136 9.10 1.74 3.09
CA ILE A 136 8.38 2.70 2.25
C ILE A 136 9.38 3.75 1.74
N CYS A 137 9.30 4.09 0.45
CA CYS A 137 10.15 5.14 -0.14
C CYS A 137 9.41 6.21 -0.93
N SER A 138 8.10 6.08 -1.08
CA SER A 138 7.25 7.06 -1.75
C SER A 138 5.87 7.02 -1.13
N ILE A 139 5.31 8.20 -0.90
CA ILE A 139 3.91 8.40 -0.48
C ILE A 139 3.34 9.47 -1.40
N GLU A 140 2.31 9.11 -2.14
CA GLU A 140 1.48 10.00 -2.97
C GLU A 140 0.27 10.46 -2.15
N ASP A 141 -0.12 11.72 -2.34
CA ASP A 141 -1.28 12.38 -1.71
C ASP A 141 -1.45 12.08 -0.21
N GLY A 142 -0.35 12.23 0.53
CA GLY A 142 -0.30 12.02 1.99
C GLY A 142 -1.06 13.05 2.82
N LEU A 143 -1.50 14.15 2.21
CA LEU A 143 -2.42 15.16 2.77
C LEU A 143 -3.45 15.51 1.70
N ALA A 144 -4.55 16.15 2.10
CA ALA A 144 -5.59 16.59 1.20
C ALA A 144 -5.09 17.66 0.22
N GLU A 145 -5.68 17.71 -0.98
CA GLU A 145 -5.24 18.56 -2.10
C GLU A 145 -5.17 20.08 -1.79
N ASP A 146 -6.00 20.53 -0.85
CA ASP A 146 -6.11 21.93 -0.42
C ASP A 146 -5.47 22.21 0.96
N ASP A 147 -4.80 21.24 1.57
CA ASP A 147 -4.11 21.37 2.88
C ASP A 147 -2.62 21.79 2.70
N TRP A 148 -2.40 23.06 2.33
CA TRP A 148 -1.09 23.67 2.01
C TRP A 148 -0.31 24.26 3.20
#